data_AF-A0A9X0CU94-F1
#
_entry.id   AF-A0A9X0CU94-F1
#
_cell.length_a   1.000
_cell.length_b   1.000
_cell.length_c   1.000
_cell.angle_alpha   90.00
_cell.angle_beta   90.00
_cell.angle_gamma   90.00
#
_symmetry.space_group_name_H-M   'P 1'
#
loop_
_entity.id
_entity.type
_entity.pdbx_description
1 polymer ?
#
loop_
_entity_poly.entity_id
_entity_poly.type
_entity_poly.pdbx_seq_one_letter_code
_entity_poly.pdbx_strand_id
1 'polypeptide(L)'
;MALGGKLCSTRYRSAHKPTPGLSCKNIKDNRDDASDGVYWISLKGQDIRESSNVFSVYCDMTGGGWTMIFKAVSGVNQNTFDVYNSGDTYDESEMTALDVTNQKSDSDYKNRIVSNWNDFDKSEARVALYTGGNQVKELKFEAAESDKLNWFTKNKLQRVSSWANDIKQGSQNYFSIEGNNAIGRNFFINKNYGGCGSDAGWLVITGPDCPWETSHGSNAVLYPRLDAVVIWGSGEVDVADVLVVYLR
;
A
#
# COMPACT_ATOMS: atom_id res chain seq x y z
N MET A 1 -16.08 20.20 -3.51
CA MET A 1 -15.44 20.21 -4.84
C MET A 1 -15.39 18.77 -5.31
N ALA A 2 -16.10 18.42 -6.37
CA ALA A 2 -16.12 17.07 -6.89
C ALA A 2 -14.77 16.75 -7.55
N LEU A 3 -14.16 15.63 -7.16
CA LEU A 3 -13.02 15.03 -7.86
C LEU A 3 -13.50 14.58 -9.25
N GLY A 4 -13.44 15.50 -10.20
CA GLY A 4 -13.54 15.18 -11.61
C GLY A 4 -12.28 14.42 -11.99
N GLY A 5 -12.33 13.09 -11.92
CA GLY A 5 -11.29 12.24 -12.49
C GLY A 5 -11.00 12.70 -13.91
N LYS A 6 -9.74 13.07 -14.18
CA LYS A 6 -9.29 13.36 -15.54
C LYS A 6 -9.39 12.07 -16.35
N LEU A 7 -10.54 11.88 -16.99
CA LEU A 7 -10.65 10.98 -18.12
C LEU A 7 -9.57 11.40 -19.12
N CYS A 8 -8.71 10.45 -19.49
CA CYS A 8 -7.77 10.61 -20.57
C CYS A 8 -8.56 10.94 -21.85
N SER A 9 -8.73 12.22 -22.16
CA SER A 9 -9.26 12.70 -23.43
C SER A 9 -8.09 13.04 -24.35
N THR A 10 -7.52 12.01 -24.97
CA THR A 10 -6.79 12.21 -26.22
C THR A 10 -7.82 12.58 -27.30
N ARG A 11 -7.52 13.64 -28.05
CA ARG A 11 -8.40 14.19 -29.08
C ARG A 11 -8.93 13.12 -30.03
N TYR A 12 -10.25 13.17 -30.22
CA TYR A 12 -11.12 12.33 -31.03
C TYR A 12 -10.61 12.09 -32.47
N ARG A 13 -10.34 10.83 -32.83
CA ARG A 13 -10.72 10.19 -34.10
C ARG A 13 -10.88 8.67 -33.91
N SER A 14 -12.08 8.17 -34.20
CA SER A 14 -12.51 6.76 -34.27
C SER A 14 -12.86 6.04 -32.96
N ALA A 15 -13.94 5.26 -33.03
CA ALA A 15 -14.62 4.56 -31.96
C ALA A 15 -13.84 3.34 -31.44
N HIS A 16 -12.76 3.56 -30.71
CA HIS A 16 -12.07 2.52 -29.95
C HIS A 16 -11.97 2.97 -28.49
N LYS A 17 -12.45 2.12 -27.56
CA LYS A 17 -12.14 2.29 -26.13
C LYS A 17 -10.62 2.41 -25.99
N PRO A 18 -10.09 3.32 -25.15
CA PRO A 18 -8.66 3.39 -24.91
C PRO A 18 -8.15 2.01 -24.48
N THR A 19 -7.13 1.51 -25.17
CA THR A 19 -6.51 0.22 -24.85
C THR A 19 -5.92 0.30 -23.44
N PRO A 20 -6.29 -0.61 -22.53
CA PRO A 20 -5.75 -0.59 -21.17
C PRO A 20 -4.24 -0.86 -21.21
N GLY A 21 -3.50 -0.26 -20.27
CA GLY A 21 -2.09 -0.60 -20.06
C GLY A 21 -1.93 -1.94 -19.36
N LEU A 22 -0.71 -2.46 -19.28
CA LEU A 22 -0.40 -3.65 -18.46
C LEU A 22 -0.08 -3.29 -17.00
N SER A 23 0.40 -2.06 -16.77
CA SER A 23 0.73 -1.50 -15.47
C SER A 23 0.85 0.03 -15.59
N CYS A 24 0.88 0.74 -14.47
CA CYS A 24 1.17 2.17 -14.48
C CYS A 24 2.55 2.47 -15.07
N LYS A 25 3.53 1.59 -14.87
CA LYS A 25 4.87 1.67 -15.46
C LYS A 25 4.84 1.57 -16.96
N ASN A 26 4.12 0.57 -17.49
CA ASN A 26 3.91 0.41 -18.92
C ASN A 26 3.25 1.66 -19.53
N ILE A 27 2.25 2.24 -18.88
CA ILE A 27 1.62 3.47 -19.34
C ILE A 27 2.64 4.63 -19.34
N LYS A 28 3.39 4.80 -18.24
CA LYS A 28 4.37 5.88 -18.11
C LYS A 28 5.49 5.80 -19.16
N ASP A 29 5.98 4.59 -19.43
CA ASP A 29 7.04 4.36 -20.43
C ASP A 29 6.60 4.67 -21.87
N ASN A 30 5.29 4.59 -22.14
CA ASN A 30 4.72 4.86 -23.45
C ASN A 30 4.08 6.26 -23.57
N ARG A 31 4.04 7.03 -22.47
CA ARG A 31 3.38 8.33 -22.40
C ARG A 31 4.10 9.30 -21.47
N ASP A 32 4.89 10.18 -22.06
CA ASP A 32 5.60 11.23 -21.32
C ASP A 32 4.65 12.20 -20.60
N ASP A 33 3.46 12.43 -21.18
CA ASP A 33 2.42 13.32 -20.66
C ASP A 33 1.59 12.71 -19.51
N ALA A 34 1.82 11.44 -19.16
CA ALA A 34 1.08 10.77 -18.11
C ALA A 34 1.34 11.41 -16.75
N SER A 35 0.25 11.86 -16.10
CA SER A 35 0.22 12.42 -14.75
C SER A 35 -0.44 11.46 -13.77
N ASP A 36 -0.28 11.71 -12.47
CA ASP A 36 -0.94 10.93 -11.42
C ASP A 36 -2.46 10.88 -11.60
N GLY A 37 -3.07 9.76 -11.26
CA GLY A 37 -4.51 9.57 -11.34
C GLY A 37 -4.92 8.13 -11.62
N VAL A 38 -6.21 7.95 -11.91
CA VAL A 38 -6.78 6.62 -12.17
C VAL A 38 -6.67 6.25 -13.64
N TYR A 39 -6.18 5.04 -13.89
CA TYR A 39 -6.03 4.46 -15.23
C TYR A 39 -6.66 3.08 -15.28
N TRP A 40 -6.95 2.63 -16.50
CA TRP A 40 -7.45 1.29 -16.78
C TRP A 40 -6.29 0.38 -17.19
N ILE A 41 -6.19 -0.79 -16.57
CA ILE A 41 -5.20 -1.80 -16.89
C ILE A 41 -5.82 -3.18 -17.08
N SER A 42 -5.09 -4.10 -17.72
CA SER A 42 -5.38 -5.53 -17.69
C SER A 42 -4.12 -6.32 -17.36
N LEU A 43 -4.29 -7.49 -16.74
CA LEU A 43 -3.16 -8.40 -16.52
C LEU A 43 -2.70 -9.03 -17.84
N LYS A 44 -1.45 -9.50 -17.85
CA LYS A 44 -0.85 -10.14 -19.02
C LYS A 44 -1.65 -11.37 -19.43
N GLY A 45 -1.85 -11.55 -20.73
CA GLY A 45 -2.53 -12.72 -21.29
C GLY A 45 -4.06 -12.69 -21.24
N GLN A 46 -4.67 -11.63 -20.71
CA GLN A 46 -6.12 -11.48 -20.66
C GLN A 46 -6.71 -10.93 -21.97
N ASP A 47 -7.94 -11.33 -22.32
CA ASP A 47 -8.66 -10.77 -23.45
C ASP A 47 -9.26 -9.41 -23.07
N ILE A 48 -8.67 -8.32 -23.57
CA ILE A 48 -9.10 -6.95 -23.31
C ILE A 48 -10.47 -6.59 -23.92
N ARG A 49 -11.05 -7.46 -24.75
CA ARG A 49 -12.42 -7.30 -25.28
C ARG A 49 -13.47 -7.65 -24.22
N GLU A 50 -13.10 -8.50 -23.26
CA GLU A 50 -13.93 -8.81 -22.11
C GLU A 50 -13.76 -7.72 -21.05
N SER A 51 -14.81 -6.95 -20.78
CA SER A 51 -14.73 -5.83 -19.84
C SER A 51 -14.38 -6.24 -18.41
N SER A 52 -14.66 -7.49 -18.02
CA SER A 52 -14.27 -8.05 -16.71
C SER A 52 -12.76 -8.16 -16.53
N ASN A 53 -11.99 -8.20 -17.62
CA ASN A 53 -10.53 -8.33 -17.58
C ASN A 53 -9.82 -6.97 -17.46
N VAL A 54 -10.57 -5.87 -17.51
CA VAL A 54 -10.07 -4.51 -17.43
C VAL A 54 -10.56 -3.89 -16.13
N PHE A 55 -9.65 -3.29 -15.37
CA PHE A 55 -9.97 -2.72 -14.05
C PHE A 55 -9.20 -1.41 -13.81
N SER A 56 -9.70 -0.61 -12.88
CA SER A 56 -9.15 0.69 -12.54
C SER A 56 -8.11 0.59 -11.43
N VAL A 57 -7.02 1.33 -11.57
CA VAL A 57 -5.97 1.46 -10.55
C VAL A 57 -5.53 2.92 -10.44
N TYR A 58 -5.12 3.33 -9.24
CA TYR A 58 -4.39 4.57 -9.07
C TYR A 58 -2.94 4.39 -9.51
N CYS A 59 -2.48 5.32 -10.34
CA CYS A 59 -1.12 5.40 -10.81
C CYS A 59 -0.43 6.65 -10.27
N ASP A 60 0.68 6.45 -9.56
CA ASP A 60 1.66 7.51 -9.28
C ASP A 60 2.69 7.54 -10.42
N MET A 61 2.39 8.35 -11.43
CA MET A 61 3.20 8.58 -12.62
C MET A 61 4.38 9.50 -12.33
N THR A 62 4.23 10.46 -11.42
CA THR A 62 5.28 11.39 -10.98
C THR A 62 6.44 10.62 -10.32
N GLY A 63 6.12 9.62 -9.51
CA GLY A 63 7.06 8.69 -8.88
C GLY A 63 7.64 7.63 -9.84
N GLY A 64 7.24 7.65 -11.11
CA GLY A 64 7.75 6.76 -12.16
C GLY A 64 6.86 5.54 -12.45
N GLY A 65 5.53 5.68 -12.36
CA GLY A 65 4.57 4.68 -12.82
C GLY A 65 4.27 3.58 -11.80
N TRP A 66 4.03 3.94 -10.54
CA TRP A 66 3.65 2.99 -9.48
C TRP A 66 2.16 2.65 -9.54
N THR A 67 1.84 1.36 -9.48
CA THR A 67 0.47 0.84 -9.52
C THR A 67 -0.02 0.51 -8.12
N MET A 68 -1.06 1.20 -7.62
CA MET A 68 -1.67 0.88 -6.33
C MET A 68 -2.32 -0.51 -6.39
N ILE A 69 -1.98 -1.39 -5.44
CA ILE A 69 -2.53 -2.76 -5.37
C ILE A 69 -3.33 -3.01 -4.08
N PHE A 70 -3.02 -2.26 -3.02
CA PHE A 70 -3.64 -2.39 -1.72
C PHE A 70 -3.58 -1.06 -0.97
N LYS A 71 -4.58 -0.77 -0.15
CA LYS A 71 -4.59 0.37 0.77
C LYS A 71 -5.28 -0.04 2.07
N ALA A 72 -4.52 -0.03 3.16
CA ALA A 72 -5.08 -0.15 4.51
C ALA A 72 -5.49 1.23 5.02
N VAL A 73 -6.68 1.35 5.60
CA VAL A 73 -7.24 2.63 6.06
C VAL A 73 -7.35 2.64 7.59
N SER A 74 -6.72 3.61 8.24
CA SER A 74 -6.82 3.75 9.70
C SER A 74 -8.28 3.94 10.12
N GLY A 75 -8.71 3.21 11.16
CA GLY A 75 -10.06 3.29 11.71
C GLY A 75 -11.08 2.29 11.16
N VAL A 76 -10.76 1.53 10.10
CA VAL A 76 -11.67 0.48 9.61
C VAL A 76 -11.80 -0.65 10.63
N ASN A 77 -12.92 -1.37 10.62
CA ASN A 77 -13.16 -2.51 11.49
C ASN A 77 -12.94 -3.85 10.76
N GLN A 78 -11.74 -4.03 10.20
CA GLN A 78 -11.32 -5.23 9.45
C GLN A 78 -9.89 -5.60 9.87
N ASN A 79 -9.56 -6.89 10.00
CA ASN A 79 -8.15 -7.27 10.14
C ASN A 79 -7.46 -7.09 8.77
N THR A 80 -6.47 -6.21 8.72
CA THR A 80 -5.81 -5.83 7.46
C THR A 80 -5.10 -7.01 6.80
N PHE A 81 -4.51 -7.92 7.56
CA PHE A 81 -3.88 -9.11 6.98
C PHE A 81 -4.90 -10.07 6.37
N ASP A 82 -6.06 -10.25 7.01
CA ASP A 82 -7.13 -11.09 6.47
C ASP A 82 -7.63 -10.53 5.14
N VAL A 83 -7.83 -9.21 5.04
CA VAL A 83 -8.18 -8.55 3.78
C VAL A 83 -7.07 -8.74 2.75
N TYR A 84 -5.81 -8.47 3.10
CA TYR A 84 -4.68 -8.58 2.18
C TYR A 84 -4.50 -10.01 1.65
N ASN A 85 -4.61 -11.01 2.53
CA ASN A 85 -4.30 -12.40 2.21
C ASN A 85 -5.48 -13.19 1.63
N SER A 86 -6.72 -12.71 1.78
CA SER A 86 -7.91 -13.40 1.24
C SER A 86 -7.85 -13.59 -0.28
N GLY A 87 -8.67 -14.51 -0.80
CA GLY A 87 -8.80 -14.75 -2.24
C GLY A 87 -9.61 -13.66 -2.98
N ASP A 88 -10.51 -12.98 -2.26
CA ASP A 88 -11.44 -12.01 -2.82
C ASP A 88 -10.78 -10.65 -3.11
N THR A 89 -11.47 -9.76 -3.81
CA THR A 89 -11.08 -8.35 -3.96
C THR A 89 -11.94 -7.48 -3.04
N TYR A 90 -11.45 -6.29 -2.69
CA TYR A 90 -12.12 -5.35 -1.79
C TYR A 90 -12.11 -3.97 -2.42
N ASP A 91 -13.29 -3.41 -2.64
CA ASP A 91 -13.48 -2.09 -3.25
C ASP A 91 -12.78 -1.91 -4.62
N GLU A 92 -12.54 -2.99 -5.38
CA GLU A 92 -11.81 -2.92 -6.66
C GLU A 92 -12.52 -2.04 -7.70
N SER A 93 -13.85 -2.07 -7.73
CA SER A 93 -14.68 -1.23 -8.60
C SER A 93 -14.99 0.15 -8.04
N GLU A 94 -14.61 0.43 -6.79
CA GLU A 94 -14.94 1.67 -6.10
C GLU A 94 -13.90 2.75 -6.37
N MET A 95 -14.23 3.68 -7.26
CA MET A 95 -13.30 4.74 -7.68
C MET A 95 -12.82 5.63 -6.53
N THR A 96 -13.64 5.80 -5.48
CA THR A 96 -13.27 6.58 -4.28
C THR A 96 -12.23 5.85 -3.41
N ALA A 97 -12.11 4.53 -3.53
CA ALA A 97 -11.09 3.75 -2.84
C ALA A 97 -9.68 3.93 -3.46
N LEU A 98 -9.61 4.39 -4.72
CA LEU A 98 -8.37 4.69 -5.44
C LEU A 98 -7.74 6.04 -5.09
N ASP A 99 -8.37 6.83 -4.22
CA ASP A 99 -7.79 8.03 -3.66
C ASP A 99 -6.77 7.68 -2.55
N VAL A 100 -5.67 8.43 -2.40
CA VAL A 100 -4.63 8.16 -1.38
C VAL A 100 -4.98 8.71 0.02
N THR A 101 -6.19 9.24 0.20
CA THR A 101 -6.73 9.67 1.50
C THR A 101 -7.62 8.58 2.13
N ASN A 102 -8.07 8.85 3.35
CA ASN A 102 -9.09 8.10 4.07
C ASN A 102 -10.52 8.63 3.81
N GLN A 103 -10.81 9.29 2.67
CA GLN A 103 -12.18 9.70 2.35
C GLN A 103 -13.16 8.52 2.26
N LYS A 104 -12.68 7.37 1.73
CA LYS A 104 -13.34 6.06 1.87
C LYS A 104 -12.72 5.37 3.10
N SER A 105 -13.52 5.14 4.14
CA SER A 105 -13.04 4.76 5.48
C SER A 105 -13.80 3.60 6.14
N ASP A 106 -14.58 2.86 5.37
CA ASP A 106 -15.41 1.73 5.80
C ASP A 106 -14.82 0.37 5.38
N SER A 107 -13.81 0.36 4.51
CA SER A 107 -13.07 -0.86 4.12
C SER A 107 -11.66 -0.52 3.64
N ASP A 108 -10.75 -1.49 3.81
CA ASP A 108 -9.49 -1.54 3.08
C ASP A 108 -9.76 -1.79 1.58
N TYR A 109 -8.84 -1.34 0.71
CA TYR A 109 -8.87 -1.61 -0.73
C TYR A 109 -7.88 -2.71 -1.08
N LYS A 110 -8.30 -3.65 -1.93
CA LYS A 110 -7.44 -4.67 -2.54
C LYS A 110 -7.92 -5.02 -3.93
N ASN A 111 -7.05 -4.91 -4.93
CA ASN A 111 -7.37 -5.39 -6.27
C ASN A 111 -6.79 -6.77 -6.57
N ARG A 112 -7.20 -7.32 -7.71
CA ARG A 112 -6.84 -8.67 -8.18
C ARG A 112 -5.35 -8.88 -8.43
N ILE A 113 -4.51 -7.84 -8.50
CA ILE A 113 -3.05 -8.01 -8.66
C ILE A 113 -2.49 -8.78 -7.46
N VAL A 114 -3.01 -8.54 -6.25
CA VAL A 114 -2.53 -9.23 -5.04
C VAL A 114 -2.76 -10.74 -5.12
N SER A 115 -3.90 -11.17 -5.65
CA SER A 115 -4.23 -12.59 -5.85
C SER A 115 -3.55 -13.20 -7.08
N ASN A 116 -3.31 -12.40 -8.12
CA ASN A 116 -2.67 -12.81 -9.37
C ASN A 116 -1.22 -12.29 -9.45
N TRP A 117 -0.50 -12.45 -8.33
CA TRP A 117 0.79 -11.81 -8.09
C TRP A 117 1.84 -12.09 -9.17
N ASN A 118 1.80 -13.27 -9.80
CA ASN A 118 2.75 -13.68 -10.84
C ASN A 118 2.36 -13.22 -12.25
N ASP A 119 1.13 -12.76 -12.45
CA ASP A 119 0.65 -12.24 -13.74
C ASP A 119 0.96 -10.75 -13.92
N PHE A 120 1.44 -10.11 -12.85
CA PHE A 120 1.92 -8.74 -12.84
C PHE A 120 3.45 -8.71 -12.85
N ASP A 121 4.02 -8.06 -13.87
CA ASP A 121 5.46 -7.93 -14.09
C ASP A 121 6.05 -6.88 -13.14
N LYS A 122 6.23 -7.27 -11.88
CA LYS A 122 6.80 -6.45 -10.81
C LYS A 122 8.32 -6.65 -10.71
N SER A 123 9.01 -5.56 -10.48
CA SER A 123 10.42 -5.49 -10.14
C SER A 123 10.62 -4.90 -8.75
N GLU A 124 9.77 -3.92 -8.38
CA GLU A 124 9.85 -3.21 -7.11
C GLU A 124 8.47 -3.15 -6.44
N ALA A 125 8.48 -3.11 -5.11
CA ALA A 125 7.32 -2.81 -4.29
C ALA A 125 7.60 -1.58 -3.42
N ARG A 126 6.55 -0.83 -3.12
CA ARG A 126 6.63 0.35 -2.26
C ARG A 126 5.50 0.34 -1.25
N VAL A 127 5.84 0.53 0.02
CA VAL A 127 4.90 0.93 1.07
C VAL A 127 5.04 2.42 1.28
N ALA A 128 3.95 3.17 1.11
CA ALA A 128 3.92 4.61 1.35
C ALA A 128 2.78 4.95 2.32
N LEU A 129 3.10 5.76 3.32
CA LEU A 129 2.14 6.23 4.31
C LEU A 129 1.67 7.63 3.93
N TYR A 130 0.38 7.92 4.09
CA TYR A 130 -0.20 9.23 3.75
C TYR A 130 -0.97 9.83 4.91
N THR A 131 -0.86 11.16 5.08
CA THR A 131 -1.68 11.97 5.99
C THR A 131 -2.16 13.22 5.25
N GLY A 132 -3.47 13.46 5.25
CA GLY A 132 -4.10 14.55 4.48
C GLY A 132 -3.80 14.48 2.98
N GLY A 133 -3.58 13.27 2.45
CA GLY A 133 -3.19 13.03 1.05
C GLY A 133 -1.71 13.30 0.74
N ASN A 134 -0.90 13.69 1.73
CA ASN A 134 0.54 13.90 1.56
C ASN A 134 1.31 12.67 2.02
N GLN A 135 2.30 12.23 1.22
CA GLN A 135 3.17 11.13 1.61
C GLN A 135 4.09 11.56 2.77
N VAL A 136 4.06 10.82 3.88
CA VAL A 136 4.84 11.12 5.10
C VAL A 136 6.02 10.18 5.33
N LYS A 137 5.92 8.92 4.89
CA LYS A 137 6.97 7.90 5.00
C LYS A 137 6.93 6.95 3.80
N GLU A 138 8.08 6.38 3.44
CA GLU A 138 8.19 5.43 2.34
C GLU A 138 9.23 4.33 2.60
N LEU A 139 8.88 3.08 2.29
CA LEU A 139 9.80 1.94 2.22
C LEU A 139 9.74 1.35 0.81
N LYS A 140 10.91 1.08 0.21
CA LYS A 140 11.01 0.41 -1.10
C LYS A 140 11.68 -0.95 -0.97
N PHE A 141 11.15 -1.92 -1.70
CA PHE A 141 11.56 -3.31 -1.68
C PHE A 141 11.80 -3.84 -3.08
N GLU A 142 12.71 -4.81 -3.20
CA GLU A 142 12.79 -5.65 -4.38
C GLU A 142 11.60 -6.63 -4.39
N ALA A 143 10.82 -6.61 -5.47
CA ALA A 143 9.66 -7.49 -5.65
C ALA A 143 9.88 -8.56 -6.72
N ALA A 144 11.01 -8.50 -7.44
CA ALA A 144 11.43 -9.57 -8.32
C ALA A 144 11.55 -10.88 -7.53
N GLU A 145 11.05 -11.96 -8.14
CA GLU A 145 11.08 -13.33 -7.58
C GLU A 145 10.46 -13.43 -6.18
N SER A 146 9.47 -12.60 -5.89
CA SER A 146 8.72 -12.61 -4.64
C SER A 146 7.32 -13.20 -4.82
N ASP A 147 6.68 -13.56 -3.72
CA ASP A 147 5.24 -13.82 -3.65
C ASP A 147 4.52 -12.65 -2.93
N LYS A 148 3.19 -12.73 -2.85
CA LYS A 148 2.34 -11.68 -2.25
C LYS A 148 2.64 -11.42 -0.77
N LEU A 149 3.30 -12.34 -0.05
CA LEU A 149 3.58 -12.24 1.38
C LEU A 149 5.06 -11.95 1.69
N ASN A 150 5.99 -12.44 0.87
CA ASN A 150 7.43 -12.43 1.18
C ASN A 150 8.20 -11.20 0.66
N TRP A 151 7.56 -10.36 -0.16
CA TRP A 151 8.20 -9.13 -0.69
C TRP A 151 8.47 -8.09 0.39
N PHE A 152 7.64 -8.05 1.44
CA PHE A 152 7.77 -7.15 2.58
C PHE A 152 8.61 -7.82 3.67
N THR A 153 9.90 -7.95 3.40
CA THR A 153 10.86 -8.59 4.30
C THR A 153 12.15 -7.77 4.36
N LYS A 154 12.89 -7.94 5.45
CA LYS A 154 14.13 -7.20 5.70
C LYS A 154 15.16 -7.35 4.58
N ASN A 155 15.32 -8.56 4.03
CA ASN A 155 16.28 -8.86 2.96
C ASN A 155 15.88 -8.23 1.62
N LYS A 156 14.60 -7.97 1.39
CA LYS A 156 14.12 -7.29 0.18
C LYS A 156 14.13 -5.77 0.31
N LEU A 157 14.37 -5.19 1.50
CA LEU A 157 14.33 -3.75 1.75
C LEU A 157 15.52 -3.00 1.11
N GLN A 158 15.24 -2.18 0.09
CA GLN A 158 16.24 -1.44 -0.69
C GLN A 158 16.50 -0.02 -0.19
N ARG A 159 15.47 0.80 0.06
CA ARG A 159 15.63 2.22 0.46
C ARG A 159 14.79 2.58 1.68
N VAL A 160 15.37 3.40 2.56
CA VAL A 160 14.84 3.80 3.87
C VAL A 160 14.99 5.30 4.12
N SER A 161 14.99 6.15 3.09
CA SER A 161 15.42 7.57 3.22
C SER A 161 14.58 8.46 4.13
N SER A 162 13.40 7.99 4.57
CA SER A 162 12.55 8.65 5.57
C SER A 162 12.43 7.81 6.84
N TRP A 163 13.39 6.92 7.09
CA TRP A 163 13.36 5.96 8.18
C TRP A 163 14.74 5.87 8.81
N ALA A 164 14.74 5.47 10.07
CA ALA A 164 15.96 5.22 10.80
C ALA A 164 16.84 4.19 10.06
N ASN A 165 18.14 4.47 9.93
CA ASN A 165 19.08 3.52 9.32
C ASN A 165 19.12 2.17 10.07
N ASP A 166 18.73 2.15 11.35
CA ASP A 166 18.68 0.95 12.18
C ASP A 166 17.57 -0.03 11.78
N ILE A 167 16.57 0.38 10.98
CA ILE A 167 15.55 -0.54 10.44
C ILE A 167 16.18 -1.66 9.58
N LYS A 168 17.35 -1.39 8.98
CA LYS A 168 18.14 -2.39 8.23
C LYS A 168 19.14 -3.15 9.07
N GLN A 169 19.65 -2.54 10.15
CA GLN A 169 20.81 -3.06 10.89
C GLN A 169 20.42 -3.74 12.21
N GLY A 170 19.40 -3.22 12.89
CA GLY A 170 18.91 -3.74 14.16
C GLY A 170 18.34 -5.15 14.05
N SER A 171 18.22 -5.85 15.17
CA SER A 171 17.43 -7.07 15.28
C SER A 171 15.94 -6.74 15.22
N GLN A 172 15.16 -7.59 14.55
CA GLN A 172 13.70 -7.50 14.52
C GLN A 172 13.11 -8.84 14.95
N ASN A 173 12.14 -8.80 15.86
CA ASN A 173 11.30 -9.97 16.14
C ASN A 173 10.17 -10.11 15.10
N TYR A 174 9.78 -9.02 14.42
CA TYR A 174 8.84 -9.05 13.30
C TYR A 174 9.28 -8.12 12.17
N PHE A 175 9.17 -8.63 10.94
CA PHE A 175 9.24 -7.86 9.70
C PHE A 175 8.43 -8.63 8.64
N SER A 176 7.11 -8.48 8.66
CA SER A 176 6.21 -9.18 7.74
C SER A 176 4.85 -8.49 7.61
N ILE A 177 4.12 -8.84 6.55
CA ILE A 177 2.74 -8.38 6.33
C ILE A 177 1.80 -8.98 7.38
N GLU A 178 1.95 -10.27 7.67
CA GLU A 178 1.16 -10.97 8.69
C GLU A 178 1.39 -10.39 10.09
N GLY A 179 2.64 -10.01 10.40
CA GLY A 179 3.04 -9.52 11.70
C GLY A 179 2.73 -10.51 12.82
N ASN A 180 2.16 -10.03 13.93
CA ASN A 180 1.64 -10.86 15.00
C ASN A 180 0.12 -10.94 14.91
N ASN A 181 -0.36 -11.72 13.94
CA ASN A 181 -1.77 -11.78 13.60
C ASN A 181 -2.66 -12.29 14.75
N ALA A 182 -2.11 -13.08 15.68
CA ALA A 182 -2.83 -13.56 16.86
C ALA A 182 -3.37 -12.42 17.74
N ILE A 183 -2.74 -11.25 17.68
CA ILE A 183 -3.18 -10.03 18.37
C ILE A 183 -3.46 -8.86 17.42
N GLY A 184 -3.63 -9.13 16.12
CA GLY A 184 -4.04 -8.13 15.13
C GLY A 184 -2.99 -7.09 14.75
N ARG A 185 -1.70 -7.32 15.02
CA ARG A 185 -0.62 -6.42 14.58
C ARG A 185 -0.15 -6.82 13.18
N ASN A 186 -0.55 -6.08 12.15
CA ASN A 186 -0.21 -6.39 10.75
C ASN A 186 0.71 -5.33 10.14
N PHE A 187 1.27 -5.61 8.95
CA PHE A 187 2.29 -4.79 8.29
C PHE A 187 3.34 -4.29 9.29
N PHE A 188 3.97 -5.26 9.97
CA PHE A 188 4.61 -5.03 11.25
C PHE A 188 6.12 -5.12 11.12
N ILE A 189 6.80 -4.02 11.43
CA ILE A 189 8.25 -3.93 11.56
C ILE A 189 8.56 -3.55 13.01
N ASN A 190 8.97 -4.55 13.80
CA ASN A 190 9.13 -4.41 15.24
C ASN A 190 10.50 -4.89 15.69
N LYS A 191 11.10 -4.13 16.62
CA LYS A 191 12.42 -4.42 17.15
C LYS A 191 12.34 -5.53 18.18
N ASN A 192 11.49 -5.35 19.17
CA ASN A 192 11.35 -6.26 20.30
C ASN A 192 9.96 -6.15 20.94
N TYR A 193 9.58 -7.23 21.63
CA TYR A 193 8.57 -7.16 22.67
C TYR A 193 9.25 -7.02 24.03
N GLY A 194 8.75 -6.10 24.83
CA GLY A 194 9.17 -5.88 26.21
C GLY A 194 8.00 -5.69 27.16
N GLY A 195 6.78 -5.95 26.70
CA GLY A 195 5.52 -5.56 27.32
C GLY A 195 5.10 -4.18 26.84
N CYS A 196 3.83 -3.81 27.01
CA CYS A 196 3.25 -2.60 26.40
C CYS A 196 4.05 -1.30 26.66
N GLY A 197 4.73 -1.17 27.80
CA GLY A 197 5.56 0.00 28.12
C GLY A 197 6.94 0.03 27.44
N SER A 198 7.37 -1.08 26.83
CA SER A 198 8.72 -1.28 26.26
C SER A 198 8.72 -1.91 24.87
N ASP A 199 7.54 -2.21 24.31
CA ASP A 199 7.41 -2.63 22.91
C ASP A 199 7.89 -1.49 22.01
N ALA A 200 8.78 -1.82 21.07
CA ALA A 200 9.44 -0.83 20.23
C ALA A 200 9.58 -1.29 18.79
N GLY A 201 9.42 -0.37 17.84
CA GLY A 201 9.44 -0.69 16.43
C GLY A 201 9.43 0.53 15.51
N TRP A 202 9.12 0.25 14.24
CA TRP A 202 9.14 1.22 13.15
C TRP A 202 7.78 1.30 12.45
N LEU A 203 7.08 0.19 12.20
CA LEU A 203 5.76 0.26 11.57
C LEU A 203 4.81 -0.75 12.19
N VAL A 204 3.57 -0.35 12.41
CA VAL A 204 2.49 -1.26 12.83
C VAL A 204 1.14 -0.74 12.35
N ILE A 205 0.32 -1.65 11.84
CA ILE A 205 -1.14 -1.49 11.85
C ILE A 205 -1.63 -2.16 13.12
N THR A 206 -2.29 -1.39 13.99
CA THR A 206 -2.52 -1.78 15.38
C THR A 206 -3.62 -2.82 15.57
N GLY A 207 -3.40 -3.71 16.54
CA GLY A 207 -4.42 -4.56 17.11
C GLY A 207 -5.01 -3.96 18.41
N PRO A 208 -5.67 -4.76 19.27
CA PRO A 208 -6.31 -4.24 20.48
C PRO A 208 -5.57 -4.57 21.80
N ASP A 209 -4.38 -5.18 21.75
CA ASP A 209 -3.74 -5.83 22.91
C ASP A 209 -3.18 -4.85 23.96
N CYS A 210 -2.56 -3.75 23.52
CA CYS A 210 -1.93 -2.77 24.38
C CYS A 210 -2.64 -1.41 24.43
N PRO A 211 -2.52 -0.65 25.54
CA PRO A 211 -3.08 0.71 25.61
C PRO A 211 -2.53 1.67 24.55
N TRP A 212 -1.25 1.53 24.17
CA TRP A 212 -0.65 2.35 23.10
C TRP A 212 -1.23 2.04 21.71
N GLU A 213 -1.91 0.90 21.54
CA GLU A 213 -2.61 0.59 20.29
C GLU A 213 -3.99 1.24 20.30
N THR A 214 -4.75 0.98 21.37
CA THR A 214 -6.15 1.39 21.48
C THR A 214 -6.33 2.89 21.67
N SER A 215 -5.30 3.63 22.10
CA SER A 215 -5.33 5.10 22.20
C SER A 215 -5.45 5.81 20.86
N HIS A 216 -5.22 5.12 19.73
CA HIS A 216 -5.28 5.69 18.38
C HIS A 216 -6.49 5.21 17.57
N GLY A 217 -7.43 4.50 18.19
CA GLY A 217 -8.55 3.85 17.51
C GLY A 217 -8.18 2.48 16.94
N SER A 218 -9.07 1.91 16.13
CA SER A 218 -8.89 0.58 15.52
C SER A 218 -8.00 0.66 14.28
N ASN A 219 -7.13 -0.33 14.06
CA ASN A 219 -6.28 -0.46 12.88
C ASN A 219 -5.48 0.81 12.53
N ALA A 220 -5.03 1.55 13.54
CA ALA A 220 -4.25 2.75 13.33
C ALA A 220 -2.89 2.38 12.71
N VAL A 221 -2.48 3.10 11.68
CA VAL A 221 -1.15 2.94 11.08
C VAL A 221 -0.17 3.83 11.85
N LEU A 222 0.60 3.25 12.77
CA LEU A 222 1.58 3.98 13.57
C LEU A 222 2.99 3.91 12.98
N TYR A 223 3.69 5.03 13.05
CA TYR A 223 5.09 5.15 12.66
C TYR A 223 5.83 6.18 13.53
N PRO A 224 7.16 6.06 13.69
CA PRO A 224 8.00 7.07 14.32
C PRO A 224 7.87 8.46 13.68
N ARG A 225 7.62 9.48 14.51
CA ARG A 225 7.64 10.90 14.09
C ARG A 225 9.00 11.28 13.50
N LEU A 226 10.07 10.78 14.11
CA LEU A 226 11.46 11.01 13.69
C LEU A 226 12.03 9.79 12.97
N ASP A 227 13.21 9.92 12.38
CA ASP A 227 13.92 8.81 11.73
C ASP A 227 14.68 7.97 12.78
N ALA A 228 13.96 7.45 13.77
CA ALA A 228 14.48 6.58 14.84
C ALA A 228 13.47 5.47 15.21
N VAL A 229 13.95 4.33 15.73
CA VAL A 229 13.07 3.38 16.42
C VAL A 229 12.41 4.06 17.63
N VAL A 230 11.14 3.75 17.89
CA VAL A 230 10.40 4.33 19.03
C VAL A 230 9.84 3.24 19.93
N ILE A 231 9.74 3.54 21.22
CA ILE A 231 8.85 2.80 22.12
C ILE A 231 7.42 3.27 21.80
N TRP A 232 6.53 2.34 21.47
CA TRP A 232 5.21 2.69 20.96
C TRP A 232 4.40 3.57 21.93
N GLY A 233 4.47 3.27 23.22
CA GLY A 233 3.80 4.05 24.28
C GLY A 233 4.48 5.36 24.68
N SER A 234 5.55 5.81 23.99
CA SER A 234 6.31 7.01 24.38
C SER A 234 5.67 8.34 23.98
N GLY A 235 4.72 8.33 23.03
CA GLY A 235 4.14 9.55 22.43
C GLY A 235 4.95 10.14 21.27
N GLU A 236 6.09 9.53 20.91
CA GLU A 236 6.92 9.92 19.74
C GLU A 236 6.49 9.19 18.44
N VAL A 237 5.22 8.82 18.37
CA VAL A 237 4.58 8.21 17.20
C VAL A 237 3.64 9.22 16.54
N ASP A 238 3.48 9.08 15.23
CA ASP A 238 2.41 9.72 14.47
C ASP A 238 1.51 8.64 13.85
N VAL A 239 0.31 9.05 13.45
CA VAL A 239 -0.71 8.17 12.82
C VAL A 239 -0.87 8.58 11.37
N ALA A 240 -0.74 7.61 10.45
CA ALA A 240 -1.07 7.83 9.05
C ALA A 240 -2.56 7.61 8.82
N ASP A 241 -3.17 8.33 7.88
CA ASP A 241 -4.56 8.09 7.46
C ASP A 241 -4.66 6.74 6.73
N VAL A 242 -3.65 6.42 5.91
CA VAL A 242 -3.59 5.18 5.13
C VAL A 242 -2.16 4.67 4.96
N LEU A 243 -2.03 3.35 4.83
CA LEU A 243 -0.85 2.66 4.28
C LEU A 243 -1.20 2.16 2.88
N VAL A 244 -0.43 2.58 1.87
CA VAL A 244 -0.65 2.18 0.48
C VAL A 244 0.50 1.28 0.01
N VAL A 245 0.16 0.17 -0.62
CA VAL A 245 1.10 -0.72 -1.30
C VAL A 245 1.02 -0.48 -2.80
N TYR A 246 2.18 -0.27 -3.40
CA TYR A 246 2.37 -0.12 -4.84
C TYR A 246 3.30 -1.20 -5.40
N LEU A 247 3.06 -1.59 -6.65
CA LEU A 247 4.00 -2.37 -7.47
C LEU A 247 4.43 -1.60 -8.72
N ARG A 248 5.64 -1.90 -9.18
CA ARG A 248 6.21 -1.34 -10.40
C ARG A 248 7.07 -2.35 -11.16
#